data_AF-A0A2M7JFZ1-F1
#
_entry.id   AF-A0A2M7JFZ1-F1
#
_cell.length_a   1.000
_cell.length_b   1.000
_cell.length_c   1.000
_cell.angle_alpha   90.00
_cell.angle_beta   90.00
_cell.angle_gamma   90.00
#
_symmetry.space_group_name_H-M   'P 1'
#
loop_
_entity.id
_entity.type
_entity.pdbx_description
1 polymer ?
#
loop_
_entity_poly.entity_id
_entity_poly.type
_entity_poly.pdbx_seq_one_letter_code
_entity_poly.pdbx_strand_id
1 'polypeptide(L)'
;MRPGLRYAFLGITGPVILGILALGFLPGGLELKITRVKGEATLFEVLLKPGELFTIRYNHSVEDSPIWESHSADKKGNIFIEEEKYLKFGAGMGKMPGVGRMVTRGPFEVIEGMHLPVGDFILR
;
A
#
# COMPACT_ATOMS: atom_id res chain seq x y z
N MET A 1 -20.08 -56.10 -8.92
CA MET A 1 -19.67 -54.80 -8.35
C MET A 1 -18.17 -54.85 -8.05
N ARG A 2 -17.34 -54.03 -8.74
CA ARG A 2 -15.88 -54.06 -8.60
C ARG A 2 -15.44 -53.26 -7.35
N PRO A 3 -14.69 -53.85 -6.39
CA PRO A 3 -14.35 -53.21 -5.11
C PRO A 3 -13.36 -52.03 -5.22
N GLY A 4 -12.74 -51.80 -6.38
CA GLY A 4 -11.76 -50.73 -6.58
C GLY A 4 -12.34 -49.31 -6.70
N LEU A 5 -13.65 -49.15 -6.93
CA LEU A 5 -14.23 -47.82 -7.15
C LEU A 5 -14.36 -47.00 -5.85
N ARG A 6 -14.54 -47.65 -4.69
CA ARG A 6 -14.71 -46.99 -3.39
C ARG A 6 -13.43 -46.34 -2.86
N TYR A 7 -12.26 -46.89 -3.19
CA TYR A 7 -10.96 -46.34 -2.77
C TYR A 7 -10.50 -45.18 -3.65
N ALA A 8 -10.93 -45.13 -4.92
CA ALA A 8 -10.63 -44.02 -5.82
C ALA A 8 -11.32 -42.71 -5.39
N PHE A 9 -12.57 -42.77 -4.89
CA PHE A 9 -13.27 -41.59 -4.37
C PHE A 9 -12.72 -41.10 -3.02
N LEU A 10 -12.20 -42.00 -2.18
CA LEU A 10 -11.59 -41.65 -0.89
C LEU A 10 -10.19 -41.01 -1.06
N GLY A 11 -9.49 -41.33 -2.14
CA GLY A 11 -8.16 -40.79 -2.44
C GLY A 11 -8.16 -39.34 -2.98
N ILE A 12 -9.29 -38.85 -3.48
CA ILE A 12 -9.40 -37.51 -4.10
C ILE A 12 -10.00 -36.48 -3.12
N THR A 13 -10.89 -36.89 -2.21
CA THR A 13 -11.52 -35.97 -1.25
C THR A 13 -10.54 -35.40 -0.23
N GLY A 14 -9.59 -36.21 0.26
CA GLY A 14 -8.55 -35.75 1.20
C GLY A 14 -7.71 -34.60 0.64
N PRO A 15 -7.07 -34.74 -0.54
CA PRO A 15 -6.29 -33.67 -1.17
C PRO A 15 -7.10 -32.42 -1.49
N VAL A 16 -8.37 -32.57 -1.92
CA VAL A 16 -9.24 -31.43 -2.24
C VAL A 16 -9.57 -30.63 -0.98
N ILE A 17 -9.93 -31.30 0.12
CA ILE A 17 -10.19 -30.64 1.40
C ILE A 17 -8.92 -29.96 1.94
N LEU A 18 -7.77 -30.64 1.83
CA LEU A 18 -6.47 -30.07 2.23
C LEU A 18 -6.12 -28.83 1.39
N GLY A 19 -6.39 -28.87 0.09
CA GLY A 19 -6.19 -27.74 -0.83
C GLY A 19 -7.07 -26.54 -0.48
N ILE A 20 -8.36 -26.77 -0.20
CA ILE A 20 -9.31 -25.72 0.20
C ILE A 20 -8.90 -25.09 1.54
N LEU A 21 -8.49 -25.93 2.51
CA LEU A 21 -7.97 -25.43 3.79
C LEU A 21 -6.71 -24.59 3.58
N ALA A 22 -5.77 -25.04 2.76
CA ALA A 22 -4.54 -24.31 2.44
C ALA A 22 -4.83 -22.97 1.75
N LEU A 23 -5.84 -22.90 0.88
CA LEU A 23 -6.32 -21.65 0.25
C LEU A 23 -6.82 -20.63 1.28
N GLY A 24 -7.47 -21.08 2.37
CA GLY A 24 -7.88 -20.22 3.49
C GLY A 24 -6.73 -19.64 4.31
N PHE A 25 -5.51 -20.18 4.17
CA PHE A 25 -4.30 -19.67 4.80
C PHE A 25 -3.44 -18.83 3.84
N LEU A 26 -3.83 -18.67 2.58
CA LEU A 26 -3.15 -17.71 1.71
C LEU A 26 -3.38 -16.31 2.27
N PRO A 27 -2.32 -15.52 2.51
CA PRO A 27 -2.48 -14.17 2.99
C PRO A 27 -3.30 -13.39 1.95
N GLY A 28 -4.47 -12.90 2.34
CA GLY A 28 -5.20 -11.91 1.56
C GLY A 28 -4.27 -10.74 1.27
N GLY A 29 -4.13 -10.37 0.00
CA GLY A 29 -3.34 -9.22 -0.41
C GLY A 29 -4.02 -7.91 -0.05
N LEU A 30 -3.24 -6.84 0.03
CA LEU A 30 -3.80 -5.49 0.02
C LEU A 30 -4.01 -5.06 -1.43
N GLU A 31 -4.96 -4.17 -1.64
CA GLU A 31 -5.24 -3.58 -2.95
C GLU A 31 -5.22 -2.06 -2.80
N LEU A 32 -4.31 -1.39 -3.50
CA LEU A 32 -4.28 0.06 -3.59
C LEU A 32 -5.15 0.49 -4.75
N LYS A 33 -6.16 1.33 -4.47
CA LYS A 33 -7.05 1.92 -5.47
C LYS A 33 -6.91 3.42 -5.51
N ILE A 34 -6.78 3.97 -6.71
CA ILE A 34 -6.90 5.39 -6.96
C ILE A 34 -8.27 5.62 -7.60
N THR A 35 -9.15 6.29 -6.89
CA THR A 35 -10.52 6.57 -7.35
C THR A 35 -10.71 8.05 -7.56
N ARG A 36 -11.62 8.40 -8.47
CA ARG A 36 -12.03 9.80 -8.63
C ARG A 36 -12.89 10.19 -7.43
N VAL A 37 -12.63 11.35 -6.84
CA VAL A 37 -13.42 11.88 -5.71
C VAL A 37 -14.89 12.08 -6.11
N LYS A 38 -15.14 12.48 -7.37
CA LYS A 38 -16.48 12.60 -7.96
C LYS A 38 -16.72 11.48 -8.96
N GLY A 39 -17.59 10.55 -8.59
CA GLY A 39 -17.92 9.34 -9.36
C GLY A 39 -16.96 8.20 -9.00
N GLU A 40 -17.49 7.02 -8.71
CA GLU A 40 -16.73 5.85 -8.21
C GLU A 40 -15.85 5.17 -9.29
N ALA A 41 -15.39 5.91 -10.29
CA ALA A 41 -14.50 5.39 -11.32
C ALA A 41 -13.12 5.13 -10.71
N THR A 42 -12.70 3.86 -10.72
CA THR A 42 -11.33 3.45 -10.40
C THR A 42 -10.42 3.79 -11.57
N LEU A 43 -9.40 4.60 -11.30
CA LEU A 43 -8.41 5.05 -12.28
C LEU A 43 -7.22 4.11 -12.35
N PHE A 44 -6.89 3.48 -11.21
CA PHE A 44 -5.75 2.58 -11.08
C PHE A 44 -5.95 1.62 -9.89
N GLU A 45 -5.53 0.38 -10.05
CA GLU A 45 -5.54 -0.66 -9.02
C GLU A 45 -4.26 -1.49 -9.08
N VAL A 46 -3.69 -1.81 -7.91
CA VAL A 46 -2.51 -2.69 -7.81
C VAL A 46 -2.53 -3.46 -6.50
N LEU A 47 -2.07 -4.71 -6.55
CA LEU A 47 -1.88 -5.52 -5.35
C LEU A 47 -0.63 -5.09 -4.61
N LEU A 48 -0.73 -4.97 -3.29
CA LEU A 48 0.37 -4.65 -2.39
C LEU A 48 0.52 -5.73 -1.33
N LYS A 49 1.75 -6.00 -0.94
CA LYS A 49 2.05 -6.73 0.29
C LYS A 49 1.94 -5.78 1.48
N PRO A 50 1.48 -6.25 2.65
CA PRO A 50 1.57 -5.46 3.87
C PRO A 50 3.01 -5.01 4.15
N GLY A 51 3.20 -3.71 4.40
CA GLY A 51 4.49 -3.06 4.60
C GLY A 51 5.27 -2.79 3.31
N GLU A 52 4.73 -3.13 2.14
CA GLU A 52 5.33 -2.75 0.85
C GLU A 52 5.29 -1.24 0.68
N LEU A 53 6.42 -0.67 0.27
CA LEU A 53 6.53 0.75 0.01
C LEU A 53 6.03 1.07 -1.39
N PHE A 54 5.21 2.11 -1.49
CA PHE A 54 4.81 2.71 -2.76
C PHE A 54 5.01 4.22 -2.71
N THR A 55 5.33 4.84 -3.84
CA THR A 55 5.60 6.28 -3.91
C THR A 55 4.57 6.97 -4.78
N ILE A 56 3.93 8.01 -4.24
CA ILE A 56 3.09 8.92 -5.00
C ILE A 56 3.92 10.15 -5.32
N ARG A 57 3.97 10.51 -6.60
CA ARG A 57 4.55 11.77 -7.07
C ARG A 57 3.44 12.66 -7.58
N TYR A 58 3.35 13.86 -7.04
CA TYR A 58 2.39 14.89 -7.46
C TYR A 58 3.01 16.28 -7.37
N ASN A 59 2.40 17.26 -8.03
CA ASN A 59 2.81 18.65 -7.95
C ASN A 59 1.94 19.38 -6.92
N HIS A 60 2.54 20.16 -6.03
CA HIS A 60 1.82 20.92 -5.01
C HIS A 60 1.40 22.31 -5.53
N SER A 61 0.17 22.73 -5.23
CA SER A 61 -0.49 23.87 -5.90
C SER A 61 0.20 25.22 -5.72
N VAL A 62 0.96 25.39 -4.64
CA VAL A 62 1.55 26.70 -4.28
C VAL A 62 2.64 27.12 -5.27
N GLU A 63 3.37 26.17 -5.87
CA GLU A 63 4.57 26.47 -6.68
C GLU A 63 4.83 25.49 -7.84
N ASP A 64 3.86 24.64 -8.21
CA ASP A 64 3.99 23.56 -9.23
C ASP A 64 5.27 22.71 -9.04
N SER A 65 5.69 22.57 -7.79
CA SER A 65 6.93 21.89 -7.43
C SER A 65 6.61 20.42 -7.11
N PRO A 66 7.38 19.47 -7.62
CA PRO A 66 7.10 18.06 -7.41
C PRO A 66 7.43 17.64 -5.98
N ILE A 67 6.52 16.87 -5.40
CA ILE A 67 6.67 16.16 -4.14
C ILE A 67 6.68 14.67 -4.42
N TRP A 68 7.50 13.94 -3.66
CA TRP A 68 7.48 12.49 -3.59
C TRP A 68 7.16 12.07 -2.17
N GLU A 69 6.06 11.34 -2.01
CA GLU A 69 5.66 10.76 -0.73
C GLU A 69 5.70 9.24 -0.83
N SER A 70 6.58 8.64 -0.04
CA SER A 70 6.65 7.19 0.12
C SER A 70 5.73 6.77 1.25
N HIS A 71 4.94 5.75 0.97
CA HIS A 71 3.89 5.26 1.82
C HIS A 71 4.05 3.77 2.07
N SER A 72 3.53 3.30 3.20
CA SER A 72 3.33 1.89 3.49
C SER A 72 1.87 1.64 3.86
N ALA A 73 1.42 0.39 3.76
CA ALA A 73 0.11 -0.03 4.25
C ALA A 73 0.24 -1.22 5.20
N ASP A 74 -0.42 -1.18 6.36
CA ASP A 74 -0.43 -2.30 7.29
C ASP A 74 -1.41 -3.41 6.85
N LYS A 75 -1.41 -4.54 7.57
CA LYS A 75 -2.32 -5.67 7.30
C LYS A 75 -3.81 -5.33 7.42
N LYS A 76 -4.15 -4.20 8.05
CA LYS A 76 -5.53 -3.72 8.21
C LYS A 76 -5.90 -2.71 7.10
N GLY A 77 -4.97 -2.36 6.22
CA GLY A 77 -5.15 -1.36 5.16
C GLY A 77 -4.94 0.08 5.62
N ASN A 78 -4.42 0.32 6.83
CA ASN A 78 -4.07 1.68 7.24
C ASN A 78 -2.85 2.14 6.46
N ILE A 79 -2.92 3.33 5.88
CA ILE A 79 -1.84 3.93 5.10
C ILE A 79 -1.04 4.88 5.99
N PHE A 80 0.29 4.80 5.85
CA PHE A 80 1.25 5.64 6.56
C PHE A 80 2.16 6.35 5.56
N ILE A 81 2.48 7.62 5.82
CA ILE A 81 3.60 8.30 5.17
C ILE A 81 4.88 7.89 5.90
N GLU A 82 5.82 7.33 5.16
CA GLU A 82 7.12 6.91 5.68
C GLU A 82 8.20 7.95 5.41
N GLU A 83 8.13 8.58 4.24
CA GLU A 83 9.08 9.61 3.81
C GLU A 83 8.39 10.63 2.89
N GLU A 84 8.65 11.92 3.11
CA GLU A 84 8.31 12.99 2.16
C GLU A 84 9.60 13.63 1.65
N LYS A 85 9.67 13.87 0.34
CA LYS A 85 10.81 14.47 -0.34
C LYS A 85 10.35 15.62 -1.24
N TYR A 86 11.00 16.77 -1.11
CA TYR A 86 10.67 17.98 -1.87
C TYR A 86 11.91 18.84 -2.16
N LEU A 87 11.80 19.71 -3.19
CA LEU A 87 12.93 20.53 -3.68
C LEU A 87 13.13 21.87 -2.95
N LYS A 88 12.06 22.42 -2.38
CA LYS A 88 12.09 23.76 -1.76
C LYS A 88 11.39 23.72 -0.41
N PHE A 89 11.99 24.36 0.59
CA PHE A 89 11.39 24.57 1.90
C PHE A 89 9.99 25.20 1.76
N GLY A 90 8.97 24.56 2.34
CA GLY A 90 7.57 25.00 2.27
C GLY A 90 6.76 24.46 1.08
N ALA A 91 7.36 23.63 0.22
CA ALA A 91 6.60 22.92 -0.82
C ALA A 91 5.83 21.71 -0.27
N GLY A 92 6.40 20.99 0.72
CA GLY A 92 5.76 19.86 1.42
C GLY A 92 5.27 20.21 2.82
N MET A 93 5.19 19.22 3.70
CA MET A 93 4.74 19.37 5.10
C MET A 93 5.63 20.29 5.94
N GLY A 94 6.87 20.52 5.51
CA GLY A 94 7.82 21.38 6.21
C GLY A 94 8.31 20.78 7.53
N LYS A 95 8.78 21.61 8.46
CA LYS A 95 9.31 21.10 9.73
C LYS A 95 8.16 20.64 10.63
N MET A 96 8.04 19.33 10.85
CA MET A 96 7.09 18.72 11.79
C MET A 96 7.82 18.27 13.06
N PRO A 97 7.83 19.06 14.16
CA PRO A 97 8.47 18.65 15.41
C PRO A 97 7.84 17.36 15.95
N GLY A 98 8.67 16.35 16.20
CA GLY A 98 8.22 15.05 16.72
C GLY A 98 7.74 14.06 15.66
N VAL A 99 7.75 14.42 14.36
CA VAL A 99 7.43 13.51 13.26
C VAL A 99 8.62 13.41 12.32
N GLY A 100 9.21 12.22 12.25
CA GLY A 100 10.37 11.94 11.40
C GLY A 100 11.62 12.76 11.71
N ARG A 101 12.59 12.66 10.80
CA ARG A 101 13.87 13.36 10.85
C ARG A 101 14.09 14.12 9.55
N MET A 102 14.36 15.42 9.67
CA MET A 102 14.73 16.26 8.53
C MET A 102 16.18 15.97 8.13
N VAL A 103 16.39 15.61 6.86
CA VAL A 103 17.71 15.41 6.26
C VAL A 103 17.75 16.07 4.88
N THR A 104 18.95 16.44 4.44
CA THR A 104 19.17 16.93 3.08
C THR A 104 19.82 15.82 2.25
N ARG A 105 19.23 15.48 1.10
CA ARG A 105 19.77 14.49 0.16
C ARG A 105 19.93 15.14 -1.22
N GLY A 106 21.11 15.69 -1.49
CA GLY A 106 21.38 16.44 -2.73
C GLY A 106 20.55 17.73 -2.79
N PRO A 107 19.81 18.00 -3.87
CA PRO A 107 18.96 19.21 -3.97
C PRO A 107 17.63 19.07 -3.22
N PHE A 108 17.42 17.97 -2.50
CA PHE A 108 16.15 17.67 -1.86
C PHE A 108 16.23 17.79 -0.34
N GLU A 109 15.18 18.34 0.24
CA GLU A 109 14.83 18.16 1.64
C GLU A 109 13.98 16.91 1.77
N VAL A 110 14.24 16.13 2.82
CA VAL A 110 13.59 14.85 3.07
C VAL A 110 13.23 14.74 4.54
N ILE A 111 11.98 14.37 4.82
CA ILE A 111 11.53 13.98 6.14
C ILE A 111 11.45 12.46 6.14
N GLU A 112 12.39 11.78 6.79
CA GLU A 112 12.45 10.32 6.83
C GLU A 112 11.94 9.76 8.17
N GLY A 113 11.49 8.50 8.17
CA GLY A 113 11.07 7.81 9.40
C GLY A 113 9.84 8.43 10.05
N MET A 114 8.91 8.92 9.23
CA MET A 114 7.70 9.61 9.70
C MET A 114 6.70 8.64 10.33
N HIS A 115 6.43 7.52 9.65
CA HIS A 115 5.36 6.56 9.97
C HIS A 115 4.06 7.25 10.42
N LEU A 116 3.63 8.26 9.66
CA LEU A 116 2.50 9.13 10.00
C LEU A 116 1.20 8.57 9.39
N PRO A 117 0.16 8.24 10.19
CA PRO A 117 -1.11 7.75 9.65
C PRO A 117 -1.85 8.87 8.91
N VAL A 118 -2.33 8.60 7.70
CA VAL A 118 -2.92 9.63 6.82
C VAL A 118 -4.45 9.55 6.72
N GLY A 119 -5.03 8.37 6.95
CA GLY A 119 -6.45 8.13 6.71
C GLY A 119 -6.79 8.26 5.22
N ASP A 120 -7.80 9.08 4.89
CA ASP A 120 -8.20 9.34 3.50
C ASP A 120 -7.23 10.31 2.83
N PHE A 121 -6.48 9.81 1.84
CA PHE A 121 -5.56 10.62 1.07
C PHE A 121 -6.24 11.20 -0.18
N ILE A 122 -6.55 12.50 -0.15
CA ILE A 122 -7.22 13.21 -1.26
C ILE A 122 -6.22 14.13 -1.96
N LEU A 123 -5.86 13.77 -3.20
CA LEU A 123 -5.11 14.65 -4.10
C LEU A 123 -6.06 15.65 -4.78
N ARG A 124 -5.68 16.95 -4.81
CA ARG A 124 -6.48 18.04 -5.40
C ARG A 124 -5.68 18.84 -6.41
#